data_AF-A0A9Q1D8A2-F1
#
_entry.id   AF-A0A9Q1D8A2-F1
#
_cell.length_a   1.000
_cell.length_b   1.000
_cell.length_c   1.000
_cell.angle_alpha   90.00
_cell.angle_beta   90.00
_cell.angle_gamma   90.00
#
_symmetry.space_group_name_H-M   'P 1'
#
loop_
_entity.id
_entity.type
_entity.pdbx_description
1 polymer ?
#
loop_
_entity_poly.entity_id
_entity_poly.type
_entity_poly.pdbx_seq_one_letter_code
_entity_poly.pdbx_strand_id
1 'polypeptide(L)'
;MEQEAAERLKAEEPWRITDNELELYRAKTNRQVRLNELLQEHSRTANLIVMSMPLARKGAVSSALYMSWLDTLSKDLPPILLVRGNHQSVLTFYS
;
A
#
# COMPACT_ATOMS: atom_id res chain seq x y z
N MET A 1 -11.48 9.25 -24.86
CA MET A 1 -12.48 9.95 -24.03
C MET A 1 -12.28 9.74 -22.53
N GLU A 2 -12.58 8.58 -21.92
CA GLU A 2 -12.41 8.41 -20.45
C GLU A 2 -10.95 8.44 -19.99
N GLN A 3 -10.03 7.87 -20.78
CA GLN A 3 -8.61 7.82 -20.43
C GLN A 3 -7.94 9.20 -20.50
N GLU A 4 -8.31 10.01 -21.49
CA GLU A 4 -7.86 11.41 -21.61
C GLU A 4 -8.41 12.30 -20.48
N ALA A 5 -9.65 12.05 -20.05
CA ALA A 5 -10.23 12.75 -18.90
C ALA A 5 -9.48 12.39 -17.60
N ALA A 6 -9.14 11.12 -17.41
CA ALA A 6 -8.34 10.68 -16.27
C ALA A 6 -6.92 11.29 -16.27
N GLU A 7 -6.29 11.43 -17.43
CA GLU A 7 -4.98 12.08 -17.56
C GLU A 7 -5.05 13.58 -17.26
N ARG A 8 -6.09 14.28 -17.70
CA ARG A 8 -6.32 15.70 -17.34
C ARG A 8 -6.52 15.89 -15.84
N LEU A 9 -7.36 15.06 -15.22
CA LEU A 9 -7.57 15.06 -13.77
C LEU A 9 -6.27 14.81 -13.00
N LYS A 10 -5.39 13.91 -13.48
CA LYS A 10 -4.08 13.69 -12.87
C LYS A 10 -3.14 14.90 -12.98
N ALA A 11 -3.27 15.69 -14.04
CA ALA A 11 -2.46 16.89 -14.24
C ALA A 11 -2.95 18.07 -13.39
N GLU A 12 -4.27 18.26 -13.30
CA GLU A 12 -4.89 19.37 -12.57
C GLU A 12 -4.96 19.09 -11.05
N GLU A 13 -5.25 17.85 -10.66
CA GLU A 13 -5.48 17.43 -9.28
C GLU A 13 -4.68 16.15 -8.95
N PRO A 14 -3.35 16.21 -8.85
CA PRO A 14 -2.48 15.04 -8.68
C PRO A 14 -2.71 14.27 -7.36
N TRP A 15 -3.42 14.88 -6.40
CA TRP A 15 -3.83 14.24 -5.13
C TRP A 15 -5.07 13.37 -5.27
N ARG A 16 -5.82 13.45 -6.38
CA ARG A 16 -7.03 12.64 -6.59
C ARG A 16 -6.70 11.32 -7.25
N ILE A 17 -7.36 10.28 -6.76
CA ILE A 17 -7.32 8.95 -7.35
C ILE A 17 -8.49 8.87 -8.33
N THR A 18 -8.20 8.60 -9.60
CA THR A 18 -9.22 8.44 -10.64
C THR A 18 -9.84 7.04 -10.58
N ASP A 19 -11.12 6.90 -10.94
CA ASP A 19 -11.80 5.59 -10.96
C ASP A 19 -11.11 4.55 -11.84
N ASN A 20 -10.56 4.96 -12.99
CA ASN A 20 -9.78 4.08 -13.87
C ASN A 20 -8.52 3.54 -13.18
N GLU A 21 -7.80 4.39 -12.43
CA GLU A 21 -6.63 3.96 -11.67
C GLU A 21 -7.02 2.99 -10.53
N LEU A 22 -8.12 3.28 -9.85
CA LEU A 22 -8.65 2.41 -8.80
C LEU A 22 -9.07 1.05 -9.35
N GLU A 23 -9.72 1.02 -10.52
CA GLU A 23 -10.13 -0.21 -11.20
C GLU A 23 -8.92 -1.04 -11.60
N LEU A 24 -7.92 -0.41 -12.24
CA LEU A 24 -6.70 -1.06 -12.70
C LEU A 24 -5.96 -1.76 -11.56
N TYR A 25 -5.99 -1.19 -10.35
CA TYR A 25 -5.33 -1.74 -9.17
C TYR A 25 -6.28 -2.31 -8.10
N ARG A 26 -7.54 -2.59 -8.47
CA ARG A 26 -8.58 -3.07 -7.55
C ARG A 26 -8.12 -4.24 -6.68
N ALA A 27 -7.46 -5.24 -7.28
CA ALA A 27 -6.96 -6.40 -6.55
C ALA A 27 -5.91 -6.02 -5.49
N LYS A 28 -5.01 -5.07 -5.79
CA LYS A 28 -4.00 -4.59 -4.83
C LYS A 28 -4.64 -3.77 -3.71
N THR A 29 -5.61 -2.91 -4.05
CA THR A 29 -6.37 -2.12 -3.09
C THR A 29 -7.13 -3.03 -2.12
N ASN A 30 -7.91 -3.98 -2.63
CA ASN A 30 -8.67 -4.92 -1.82
C ASN A 30 -7.77 -5.76 -0.91
N ARG A 31 -6.56 -6.10 -1.38
CA ARG A 31 -5.58 -6.81 -0.55
C ARG A 31 -5.15 -5.99 0.67
N GLN A 32 -4.99 -4.67 0.57
CA GLN A 32 -4.63 -3.86 1.74
C GLN A 32 -5.76 -3.80 2.75
N VAL A 33 -7.00 -3.66 2.29
CA VAL A 33 -8.20 -3.71 3.14
C VAL A 33 -8.26 -5.05 3.87
N ARG A 34 -8.15 -6.16 3.14
CA ARG A 34 -8.21 -7.50 3.73
C ARG A 34 -7.07 -7.78 4.70
N LEU A 35 -5.87 -7.28 4.43
CA LEU A 35 -4.74 -7.40 5.37
C LEU A 35 -4.99 -6.62 6.65
N ASN A 36 -5.55 -5.41 6.57
CA ASN A 36 -5.90 -4.64 7.75
C ASN A 36 -6.92 -5.41 8.62
N GLU A 37 -7.99 -5.96 8.02
CA GLU A 37 -8.99 -6.77 8.74
C GLU A 37 -8.32 -7.91 9.53
N LEU A 38 -7.39 -8.64 8.90
CA LEU A 38 -6.66 -9.74 9.55
C LEU A 38 -5.74 -9.24 10.67
N LEU A 39 -5.11 -8.07 10.50
CA LEU A 39 -4.26 -7.49 11.54
C LEU A 39 -5.07 -7.03 12.75
N GLN A 40 -6.24 -6.46 12.52
CA GLN A 40 -7.17 -6.13 13.59
C GLN A 40 -7.70 -7.38 14.31
N GLU A 41 -7.98 -8.45 13.58
CA GLU A 41 -8.47 -9.71 14.15
C GLU A 41 -7.41 -10.39 15.02
N HIS A 42 -6.16 -10.44 14.54
CA HIS A 42 -5.14 -11.31 15.14
C HIS A 42 -4.01 -10.57 15.88
N SER A 43 -3.89 -9.25 15.74
CA SER A 43 -2.72 -8.51 16.25
C SER A 43 -3.08 -7.21 16.97
N ARG A 44 -4.35 -6.99 17.31
CA ARG A 44 -4.83 -5.76 17.99
C ARG A 44 -4.19 -5.50 19.35
N THR A 45 -3.71 -6.53 20.05
CA THR A 45 -3.06 -6.41 21.37
C THR A 45 -1.54 -6.58 21.31
N ALA A 46 -0.94 -6.60 20.11
CA ALA A 46 0.50 -6.70 19.96
C ALA A 46 1.21 -5.42 20.44
N ASN A 47 2.43 -5.55 20.96
CA ASN A 47 3.26 -4.39 21.30
C ASN A 47 3.82 -3.69 20.06
N LEU A 48 4.12 -4.46 19.02
CA LEU A 48 4.67 -3.99 17.74
C LEU A 48 4.29 -4.99 16.64
N ILE A 49 3.92 -4.48 15.48
CA ILE A 49 3.70 -5.28 14.26
C ILE A 49 4.84 -4.98 13.29
N VAL A 50 5.57 -6.01 12.85
CA VAL A 50 6.56 -5.89 11.78
C VAL A 50 6.00 -6.56 10.53
N MET A 51 5.78 -5.77 9.48
CA MET A 51 5.13 -6.24 8.25
C MET A 51 5.92 -5.85 7.01
N SER A 52 5.89 -6.72 6.00
CA SER A 52 6.43 -6.41 4.67
C SER A 52 5.70 -5.24 4.03
N MET A 53 6.42 -4.18 3.68
CA MET A 53 5.87 -2.98 3.04
C MET A 53 5.30 -3.33 1.65
N PRO A 54 4.05 -2.92 1.32
CA PRO A 54 3.50 -3.09 -0.02
C PRO A 54 4.29 -2.23 -1.01
N LEU A 55 4.62 -2.79 -2.19
CA LEU A 55 5.41 -2.09 -3.20
C LEU A 55 4.57 -1.70 -4.42
N ALA A 56 4.67 -0.43 -4.79
CA ALA A 56 4.19 0.10 -6.06
C ALA A 56 5.37 0.37 -7.01
N ARG A 57 5.16 0.15 -8.31
CA ARG A 57 6.15 0.54 -9.33
C ARG A 57 6.01 2.05 -9.58
N LYS A 58 7.11 2.79 -9.40
CA LYS A 58 7.16 4.23 -9.67
C LYS A 58 6.71 4.52 -11.10
N GLY A 59 5.85 5.53 -11.26
CA GLY A 59 5.27 5.93 -12.55
C GLY A 59 4.06 5.12 -13.00
N ALA A 60 3.84 3.92 -12.44
CA ALA A 60 2.65 3.13 -12.74
C ALA A 60 1.48 3.44 -11.79
N VAL A 61 1.80 3.71 -10.52
CA VAL A 61 0.84 4.04 -9.46
C VAL A 61 1.07 5.49 -9.03
N SER A 62 0.00 6.26 -8.85
CA SER A 62 0.05 7.60 -8.28
C SER A 62 0.55 7.59 -6.83
N SER A 63 1.20 8.68 -6.42
CA SER A 63 1.61 8.86 -5.03
C SER A 63 0.41 8.84 -4.09
N ALA A 64 -0.73 9.42 -4.49
CA ALA A 64 -1.96 9.44 -3.72
C ALA A 64 -2.49 8.02 -3.47
N LEU A 65 -2.61 7.19 -4.51
CA LEU A 65 -3.07 5.80 -4.36
C LEU A 65 -2.09 4.99 -3.51
N TYR A 66 -0.78 5.13 -3.73
CA TYR A 66 0.20 4.43 -2.91
C TYR A 66 0.13 4.83 -1.42
N MET A 67 -0.01 6.12 -1.11
CA MET A 67 -0.16 6.58 0.27
C MET A 67 -1.47 6.07 0.89
N SER A 68 -2.57 6.03 0.13
CA SER A 68 -3.84 5.47 0.60
C SER A 68 -3.73 3.98 0.94
N TRP A 69 -2.91 3.22 0.22
CA TRP A 69 -2.64 1.81 0.54
C TRP A 69 -1.91 1.65 1.87
N LEU A 70 -0.90 2.49 2.13
CA LEU A 70 -0.17 2.48 3.40
C LEU A 70 -1.08 2.86 4.57
N ASP A 71 -1.86 3.93 4.42
CA ASP A 71 -2.81 4.38 5.44
C ASP A 71 -3.89 3.32 5.73
N THR A 72 -4.49 2.77 4.66
CA THR A 72 -5.48 1.69 4.78
C THR A 72 -4.89 0.47 5.48
N LEU A 73 -3.64 0.10 5.20
CA LEU A 73 -2.99 -1.05 5.82
C LEU A 73 -2.70 -0.83 7.32
N SER A 74 -2.33 0.39 7.73
CA SER A 74 -1.94 0.70 9.10
C SER A 74 -3.05 1.25 10.00
N LYS A 75 -4.25 1.45 9.45
CA LYS A 75 -5.38 2.05 10.16
C LYS A 75 -5.78 1.24 11.40
N ASP A 76 -5.94 1.92 12.53
CA ASP A 76 -6.45 1.39 13.80
C ASP A 76 -5.64 0.20 14.38
N LEU A 77 -4.33 0.19 14.12
CA LEU A 77 -3.40 -0.83 14.63
C LEU A 77 -2.50 -0.29 15.75
N PRO A 78 -1.92 -1.17 16.59
CA PRO A 78 -0.76 -0.84 17.42
C PRO A 78 0.42 -0.33 16.57
N PRO A 79 1.52 0.15 17.18
CA PRO A 79 2.71 0.56 16.46
C PRO A 79 3.11 -0.47 15.39
N ILE A 80 3.20 -0.03 14.14
CA ILE A 80 3.54 -0.88 12.99
C ILE A 80 4.80 -0.36 12.30
N LEU A 81 5.70 -1.29 11.99
CA LEU A 81 6.91 -1.04 11.21
C LEU A 81 6.78 -1.75 9.86
N LEU A 82 6.60 -0.97 8.80
CA LEU A 82 6.62 -1.46 7.43
C LEU A 82 8.06 -1.58 6.95
N VAL A 83 8.53 -2.79 6.71
CA VAL A 83 9.93 -3.10 6.34
C VAL A 83 10.00 -3.62 4.92
N ARG A 84 11.04 -3.21 4.19
CA ARG A 84 11.37 -3.77 2.88
C ARG A 84 12.87 -4.03 2.79
N GLY A 85 13.24 -5.26 2.47
CA GLY A 85 14.62 -5.59 2.13
C GLY A 85 15.02 -5.10 0.73
N ASN A 86 16.32 -5.00 0.48
CA ASN A 86 16.90 -4.71 -0.82
C ASN A 86 17.04 -5.95 -1.74
N HIS A 87 16.46 -7.09 -1.33
CA HIS A 87 16.54 -8.39 -2.01
C HIS A 87 17.96 -8.99 -2.10
N GLN A 88 18.91 -8.54 -1.29
CA GLN A 88 20.19 -9.21 -1.11
C GLN A 88 20.11 -10.26 0.00
N SER A 89 20.97 -11.28 -0.05
CA SER A 89 20.98 -12.35 0.96
C SER A 89 21.36 -11.77 2.32
N VAL A 90 20.49 -11.99 3.31
CA VAL A 90 20.69 -11.57 4.71
C VAL A 90 20.95 -12.75 5.64
N LEU A 91 20.74 -13.98 5.17
CA LEU A 91 21.05 -15.20 5.92
C LEU A 91 22.57 -15.39 5.91
N THR A 92 23.21 -14.86 6.93
CA THR A 92 24.55 -15.26 7.32
C THR A 92 24.38 -16.20 8.51
N PHE A 93 24.92 -17.41 8.41
CA PHE A 93 24.94 -18.32 9.55
C PHE A 93 25.83 -17.68 10.62
N TYR A 94 25.22 -17.31 11.74
CA TYR A 94 25.97 -17.13 12.97
C TYR A 94 26.29 -18.53 13.49
N SER A 95 27.50 -19.01 13.19
CA SER A 95 28.11 -20.17 13.86
C SER A 95 28.49 -19.82 15.30
#